data_AF-A0A0L0UP74-F1
#
_entry.id   AF-A0A0L0UP74-F1
#
_cell.length_a   1.000
_cell.length_b   1.000
_cell.length_c   1.000
_cell.angle_alpha   90.00
_cell.angle_beta   90.00
_cell.angle_gamma   90.00
#
_symmetry.space_group_name_H-M   'P 1'
#
loop_
_entity.id
_entity.type
_entity.pdbx_description
1 polymer ?
#
loop_
_entity_poly.entity_id
_entity_poly.type
_entity_poly.pdbx_seq_one_letter_code
_entity_poly.pdbx_strand_id
1 'polypeptide(L)'
;MIASPIPTVDLESIDLADISCVIEISIRILKELTEKRSELTLSKTAQPSKGGGGKEGDKKRSINQIMIGLIKLLTNLIELHSSSSSSDLLDQSTHLSNGGTFIQDQVRNLNGFPIILNFTKFDVDFPYLSEHSIVLIKFLLKNNPENQEIIKNLKPLNLPL
;
A
#
# COMPACT_ATOMS: atom_id res chain seq x y z
N MET A 1 5.92 -49.35 -17.20
CA MET A 1 5.45 -47.96 -17.35
C MET A 1 6.25 -47.11 -16.38
N ILE A 2 7.24 -46.38 -16.87
CA ILE A 2 8.04 -45.45 -16.08
C ILE A 2 7.23 -44.15 -15.96
N ALA A 3 6.81 -43.81 -14.75
CA ALA A 3 6.14 -42.54 -14.48
C ALA A 3 7.11 -41.41 -14.85
N SER A 4 6.71 -40.55 -15.78
CA SER A 4 7.43 -39.32 -16.08
C SER A 4 7.56 -38.49 -14.80
N PRO A 5 8.70 -37.82 -14.57
CA PRO A 5 8.85 -36.93 -13.42
C PRO A 5 7.76 -35.86 -13.46
N ILE A 6 7.07 -35.66 -12.34
CA ILE A 6 6.17 -34.52 -12.16
C ILE A 6 7.04 -33.27 -12.30
N PRO A 7 6.71 -32.32 -13.19
CA PRO A 7 7.46 -31.08 -13.31
C PRO A 7 7.42 -30.36 -11.95
N THR A 8 8.59 -30.23 -11.33
CA THR A 8 8.78 -29.34 -10.19
C THR A 8 8.59 -27.93 -10.71
N VAL A 9 7.45 -27.33 -10.38
CA VAL A 9 7.26 -25.89 -10.58
C VAL A 9 8.31 -25.21 -9.73
N ASP A 10 9.23 -24.52 -10.39
CA ASP A 10 10.28 -23.75 -9.74
C ASP A 10 9.62 -22.61 -8.95
N LEU A 11 9.42 -22.82 -7.65
CA LEU A 11 8.81 -21.85 -6.72
C LEU A 11 9.78 -20.71 -6.37
N GLU A 12 11.02 -20.73 -6.87
CA GLU A 12 12.11 -19.85 -6.43
C GLU A 12 12.24 -18.51 -7.15
N SER A 13 11.34 -18.13 -8.07
CA SER A 13 11.31 -16.74 -8.51
C SER A 13 9.90 -16.26 -8.82
N ILE A 14 9.27 -15.59 -7.84
CA ILE A 14 8.31 -14.55 -8.21
C ILE A 14 9.15 -13.49 -8.92
N ASP A 15 8.92 -13.32 -10.22
CA ASP A 15 9.66 -12.35 -11.02
C ASP A 15 9.39 -10.94 -10.49
N LEU A 16 10.40 -10.06 -10.53
CA LEU A 16 10.23 -8.64 -10.26
C LEU A 16 9.14 -8.04 -11.14
N ALA A 17 8.91 -8.59 -12.34
CA ALA A 17 7.78 -8.24 -13.20
C ALA A 17 6.42 -8.55 -12.58
N ASP A 18 6.26 -9.72 -11.96
CA ASP A 18 5.01 -10.10 -11.27
C ASP A 18 4.77 -9.21 -10.05
N ILE A 19 5.83 -8.91 -9.30
CA ILE A 19 5.78 -7.98 -8.16
C ILE A 19 5.39 -6.58 -8.65
N SER A 20 5.99 -6.09 -9.73
CA SER A 20 5.63 -4.80 -10.34
C SER A 20 4.16 -4.74 -10.71
N CYS A 21 3.65 -5.79 -11.38
CA CYS A 21 2.25 -5.90 -11.77
C CYS A 21 1.31 -5.85 -10.55
N VAL A 22 1.64 -6.58 -9.48
CA VAL A 22 0.87 -6.56 -8.22
C VAL A 22 0.87 -5.17 -7.59
N ILE A 23 2.00 -4.46 -7.57
CA ILE A 23 2.09 -3.11 -7.02
C ILE A 23 1.26 -2.14 -7.87
N GLU A 24 1.40 -2.15 -9.18
CA GLU A 24 0.66 -1.30 -10.11
C GLU A 24 -0.85 -1.46 -9.95
N ILE A 25 -1.32 -2.70 -9.94
CA ILE A 25 -2.74 -3.02 -9.74
C ILE A 25 -3.20 -2.55 -8.35
N SER A 26 -2.40 -2.78 -7.31
CA SER A 26 -2.73 -2.38 -5.94
C SER A 26 -2.87 -0.86 -5.81
N ILE A 27 -1.92 -0.08 -6.34
CA ILE A 27 -1.97 1.39 -6.30
C ILE A 27 -3.14 1.92 -7.12
N ARG A 28 -3.42 1.33 -8.29
CA ARG A 28 -4.58 1.70 -9.11
C ARG A 28 -5.90 1.47 -8.36
N ILE A 29 -6.08 0.29 -7.76
CA ILE A 29 -7.30 -0.02 -6.99
C ILE A 29 -7.42 0.90 -5.78
N LEU A 30 -6.33 1.18 -5.06
CA LEU A 30 -6.35 2.13 -3.93
C LEU A 30 -6.83 3.52 -4.39
N LYS A 31 -6.37 4.00 -5.54
CA LYS A 31 -6.83 5.28 -6.11
C LYS A 31 -8.32 5.26 -6.42
N GLU A 32 -8.78 4.27 -7.19
CA GLU A 32 -10.19 4.14 -7.58
C GLU A 32 -11.13 4.03 -6.35
N LEU A 33 -10.72 3.26 -5.33
CA LEU A 33 -11.48 3.11 -4.11
C LEU A 33 -11.48 4.37 -3.23
N THR A 34 -10.43 5.18 -3.28
CA THR A 34 -10.37 6.48 -2.58
C THR A 34 -11.39 7.45 -3.16
N GLU A 35 -11.46 7.52 -4.49
CA GLU A 35 -12.44 8.35 -5.21
C GLU A 35 -13.87 7.90 -4.89
N LYS A 36 -14.14 6.60 -5.03
CA LYS A 36 -15.45 6.00 -4.72
C LYS A 36 -15.87 6.17 -3.25
N ARG A 37 -14.95 6.07 -2.30
CA ARG A 37 -15.22 6.34 -0.87
C ARG A 37 -15.59 7.81 -0.63
N SER A 38 -14.99 8.73 -1.39
CA SER A 38 -15.25 10.17 -1.27
C SER A 38 -16.64 10.51 -1.81
N GLU A 39 -17.05 9.91 -2.94
CA GLU A 39 -18.40 10.04 -3.50
C GLU A 39 -19.49 9.59 -2.52
N LEU A 40 -19.30 8.44 -1.86
CA LEU A 40 -20.22 7.91 -0.83
C LEU A 40 -20.29 8.78 0.43
N THR A 41 -19.33 9.69 0.63
CA THR A 41 -19.35 10.64 1.75
C THR A 41 -20.14 11.89 1.38
N LEU A 42 -20.04 12.36 0.13
CA LEU A 42 -20.76 13.52 -0.39
C LEU A 42 -22.27 13.26 -0.57
N SER A 43 -22.64 12.04 -0.97
CA SER A 43 -24.06 11.61 -1.07
C SER A 43 -24.81 11.75 0.26
N LYS A 44 -24.14 11.53 1.39
CA LYS A 44 -24.72 11.62 2.74
C LYS A 44 -25.02 13.05 3.20
N THR A 45 -24.27 14.04 2.71
CA THR A 45 -24.44 15.45 3.11
C THR A 45 -25.55 16.19 2.36
N ALA A 46 -26.05 15.66 1.24
CA ALA A 46 -27.03 16.33 0.38
C ALA A 46 -28.51 16.04 0.74
N GLN A 47 -28.81 15.05 1.58
CA GLN A 47 -30.19 14.73 1.99
C GLN A 47 -30.27 14.24 3.45
N PRO A 48 -30.94 14.96 4.36
CA PRO A 48 -31.27 14.43 5.68
C PRO A 48 -32.48 13.49 5.54
N SER A 49 -32.25 12.23 5.20
CA SER A 49 -33.33 11.23 5.11
C SER A 49 -33.30 10.26 6.30
N LYS A 50 -34.47 10.14 6.93
CA LYS A 50 -34.79 9.13 7.95
C LYS A 50 -34.68 7.73 7.34
N GLY A 51 -33.87 6.85 7.95
CA GLY A 51 -34.07 5.38 7.88
C GLY A 51 -33.32 4.56 6.83
N GLY A 52 -32.42 5.13 6.00
CA GLY A 52 -31.76 4.40 4.89
C GLY A 52 -30.29 3.97 5.11
N GLY A 53 -29.70 4.19 6.28
CA GLY A 53 -28.24 4.19 6.47
C GLY A 53 -27.49 2.85 6.37
N GLY A 54 -28.17 1.70 6.34
CA GLY A 54 -27.52 0.38 6.41
C GLY A 54 -26.68 0.04 5.18
N LYS A 55 -27.27 0.10 3.97
CA LYS A 55 -26.61 -0.36 2.73
C LYS A 55 -25.41 0.49 2.32
N GLU A 56 -25.41 1.79 2.62
CA GLU A 56 -24.31 2.69 2.26
C GLU A 56 -23.14 2.57 3.24
N GLY A 57 -23.44 2.40 4.53
CA GLY A 57 -22.45 2.05 5.56
C GLY A 57 -21.73 0.73 5.24
N ASP A 58 -22.48 -0.28 4.81
CA ASP A 58 -21.93 -1.59 4.42
C ASP A 58 -20.97 -1.48 3.23
N LYS A 59 -21.31 -0.66 2.22
CA LYS A 59 -20.42 -0.39 1.07
C LYS A 59 -19.14 0.32 1.50
N LYS A 60 -19.24 1.37 2.32
CA LYS A 60 -18.07 2.11 2.82
C LYS A 60 -17.17 1.19 3.65
N ARG A 61 -17.77 0.33 4.48
CA ARG A 61 -17.05 -0.69 5.25
C ARG A 61 -16.34 -1.68 4.35
N SER A 62 -17.01 -2.21 3.31
CA SER A 62 -16.40 -3.13 2.35
C SER A 62 -15.22 -2.49 1.61
N ILE A 63 -15.37 -1.25 1.14
CA ILE A 63 -14.28 -0.49 0.50
C ILE A 63 -13.09 -0.35 1.46
N ASN A 64 -13.33 0.03 2.71
CA ASN A 64 -12.26 0.16 3.70
C ASN A 64 -11.55 -1.18 3.98
N GLN A 65 -12.27 -2.31 4.00
CA GLN A 65 -11.66 -3.63 4.17
C GLN A 65 -10.74 -3.99 2.99
N ILE A 66 -11.16 -3.69 1.75
CA ILE A 66 -10.33 -3.92 0.56
C ILE A 66 -9.07 -3.06 0.60
N MET A 67 -9.21 -1.76 0.92
CA MET A 67 -8.05 -0.87 1.06
C MET A 67 -7.08 -1.36 2.14
N ILE A 68 -7.58 -1.79 3.31
CA ILE A 68 -6.74 -2.40 4.36
C ILE A 68 -6.02 -3.65 3.83
N GLY A 69 -6.71 -4.51 3.09
CA GLY A 69 -6.11 -5.70 2.47
C GLY A 69 -4.95 -5.36 1.54
N LEU A 70 -5.12 -4.35 0.68
CA LEU A 70 -4.07 -3.88 -0.23
C LEU A 70 -2.89 -3.23 0.51
N ILE A 71 -3.17 -2.42 1.54
CA ILE A 71 -2.13 -1.82 2.39
C ILE A 71 -1.28 -2.91 3.08
N LYS A 72 -1.94 -3.95 3.60
CA LYS A 72 -1.26 -5.10 4.22
C LYS A 72 -0.45 -5.90 3.21
N LEU A 73 -1.00 -6.12 2.00
CA LEU A 73 -0.28 -6.78 0.91
C LEU A 73 1.02 -6.05 0.58
N LEU A 74 0.95 -4.73 0.35
CA LEU A 74 2.14 -3.91 0.06
C LEU A 74 3.16 -3.96 1.21
N THR A 75 2.69 -3.90 2.45
CA THR A 75 3.56 -4.01 3.64
C THR A 75 4.32 -5.34 3.65
N ASN A 76 3.59 -6.44 3.46
CA ASN A 76 4.15 -7.78 3.47
C ASN A 76 5.11 -8.01 2.30
N LEU A 77 4.83 -7.47 1.12
CA LEU A 77 5.75 -7.53 -0.02
C LEU A 77 7.09 -6.88 0.33
N ILE A 78 7.07 -5.67 0.93
CA ILE A 78 8.30 -4.99 1.36
C ILE A 78 9.04 -5.83 2.42
N GLU A 79 8.32 -6.37 3.41
CA GLU A 79 8.92 -7.13 4.51
C GLU A 79 9.58 -8.44 4.07
N LEU A 80 8.91 -9.22 3.22
CA LEU A 80 9.42 -10.49 2.70
C LEU A 80 10.68 -10.28 1.87
N HIS A 81 10.67 -9.30 0.96
CA HIS A 81 11.81 -8.99 0.11
C HIS A 81 12.94 -8.21 0.82
N SER A 82 12.72 -7.75 2.06
CA SER A 82 13.76 -7.21 2.93
C SER A 82 14.45 -8.31 3.75
N SER A 83 13.80 -9.44 3.98
CA SER A 83 14.28 -10.52 4.85
C SER A 83 15.14 -11.55 4.12
N SER A 84 15.03 -11.64 2.80
CA SER A 84 15.81 -12.57 1.96
C SER A 84 17.29 -12.18 1.78
N SER A 85 17.73 -11.04 2.35
CA SER A 85 19.10 -10.53 2.21
C SER A 85 20.05 -10.92 3.36
N SER A 86 19.76 -11.98 4.12
CA SER A 86 20.68 -12.51 5.14
C SER A 86 21.81 -13.36 4.51
N SER A 87 22.52 -12.83 3.52
CA SER A 87 23.86 -13.28 3.18
C SER A 87 24.81 -12.17 3.60
N ASP A 88 25.14 -12.20 4.89
CA ASP A 88 26.28 -11.48 5.45
C ASP A 88 27.51 -11.92 4.67
N LEU A 89 27.92 -11.09 3.72
CA LEU A 89 29.24 -10.93 3.10
C LEU A 89 28.96 -10.30 1.74
N LEU A 90 29.11 -8.97 1.64
CA LEU A 90 29.74 -8.25 0.51
C LEU A 90 29.54 -6.73 0.67
N ASP A 91 30.68 -6.05 0.73
CA ASP A 91 30.99 -4.73 0.17
C ASP A 91 30.03 -3.54 0.43
N GLN A 92 30.49 -2.57 1.22
CA GLN A 92 29.82 -1.28 1.47
C GLN A 92 29.70 -0.38 0.21
N SER A 93 30.20 -0.79 -0.95
CA SER A 93 30.24 0.03 -2.17
C SER A 93 29.18 -0.29 -3.22
N THR A 94 28.39 -1.36 -3.09
CA THR A 94 27.32 -1.68 -4.04
C THR A 94 25.95 -1.31 -3.47
N HIS A 95 25.44 -0.17 -3.93
CA HIS A 95 24.04 0.27 -3.80
C HIS A 95 23.12 -0.61 -4.66
N LEU A 96 23.20 -1.94 -4.50
CA LEU A 96 22.27 -2.86 -5.14
C LEU A 96 20.98 -2.83 -4.35
N SER A 97 20.00 -2.10 -4.89
CA SER A 97 18.60 -2.10 -4.48
C SER A 97 18.19 -3.53 -4.08
N ASN A 98 18.05 -3.79 -2.79
CA ASN A 98 17.42 -5.02 -2.33
C ASN A 98 15.96 -5.06 -2.85
N GLY A 99 15.34 -6.25 -2.91
CA GLY A 99 13.97 -6.37 -3.42
C GLY A 99 12.97 -5.48 -2.66
N GLY A 100 13.23 -5.21 -1.38
CA GLY A 100 12.46 -4.24 -0.58
C GLY A 100 12.53 -2.82 -1.15
N THR A 101 13.73 -2.32 -1.48
CA THR A 101 13.96 -1.00 -2.09
C THR A 101 13.27 -0.89 -3.45
N PHE A 102 13.31 -1.93 -4.28
CA PHE A 102 12.56 -1.96 -5.54
C PHE A 102 11.05 -1.71 -5.32
N ILE A 103 10.42 -2.43 -4.39
CA ILE A 103 8.99 -2.27 -4.10
C ILE A 103 8.69 -0.86 -3.56
N GLN A 104 9.52 -0.37 -2.64
CA GLN A 104 9.42 0.97 -2.07
C GLN A 104 9.48 2.06 -3.15
N ASP A 105 10.39 1.91 -4.11
CA ASP A 105 10.57 2.86 -5.21
C ASP A 105 9.44 2.77 -6.23
N GLN A 106 8.93 1.58 -6.52
CA GLN A 106 7.74 1.43 -7.37
C GLN A 106 6.52 2.14 -6.77
N VAL A 107 6.27 1.98 -5.47
CA VAL A 107 5.19 2.71 -4.79
C VAL A 107 5.37 4.23 -4.92
N ARG A 108 6.60 4.73 -4.80
CA ARG A 108 6.93 6.15 -5.02
C ARG A 108 6.65 6.59 -6.46
N ASN A 109 7.18 5.85 -7.44
CA ASN A 109 7.09 6.18 -8.87
C ASN A 109 5.64 6.17 -9.38
N LEU A 110 4.78 5.36 -8.77
CA LEU A 110 3.34 5.31 -9.07
C LEU A 110 2.51 6.37 -8.33
N ASN A 111 3.14 7.36 -7.70
CA ASN A 111 2.48 8.38 -6.87
C ASN A 111 1.63 7.76 -5.74
N GLY A 112 2.10 6.68 -5.12
CA GLY A 112 1.40 6.03 -4.01
C GLY A 112 1.40 6.84 -2.71
N PHE A 113 2.45 7.65 -2.47
CA PHE A 113 2.60 8.42 -1.22
C PHE A 113 1.40 9.34 -0.92
N PRO A 114 0.93 10.22 -1.83
CA PRO A 114 -0.25 11.04 -1.58
C PRO A 114 -1.51 10.24 -1.20
N ILE A 115 -1.70 9.07 -1.82
CA ILE A 115 -2.86 8.19 -1.56
C ILE A 115 -2.76 7.61 -0.15
N ILE A 116 -1.61 7.02 0.19
CA ILE A 116 -1.38 6.35 1.48
C ILE A 116 -1.37 7.37 2.63
N LEU A 117 -0.77 8.54 2.42
CA LEU A 117 -0.81 9.64 3.40
C LEU A 117 -2.22 10.15 3.65
N ASN A 118 -3.09 10.17 2.64
CA ASN A 118 -4.50 10.56 2.85
C ASN A 118 -5.24 9.60 3.79
N PHE A 119 -4.81 8.33 3.87
CA PHE A 119 -5.40 7.34 4.77
C PHE A 119 -4.96 7.47 6.22
N THR A 120 -3.92 8.25 6.53
CA THR A 120 -3.46 8.47 7.91
C THR A 120 -4.29 9.51 8.66
N LYS A 121 -5.23 10.17 7.98
CA LYS A 121 -6.22 11.04 8.63
C LYS A 121 -7.06 10.23 9.60
N PHE A 122 -7.21 10.74 10.81
CA PHE A 122 -8.01 10.11 11.85
C PHE A 122 -9.48 10.01 11.40
N ASP A 123 -10.03 8.80 11.44
CA ASP A 123 -11.44 8.50 11.11
C ASP A 123 -12.01 7.62 12.23
N VAL A 124 -12.91 8.19 13.04
CA VAL A 124 -13.53 7.52 14.20
C VAL A 124 -14.34 6.30 13.76
N ASP A 125 -14.95 6.34 12.58
CA ASP A 125 -15.78 5.25 12.08
C ASP A 125 -14.92 4.08 11.54
N PHE A 126 -13.67 4.37 11.13
CA PHE A 126 -12.79 3.42 10.46
C PHE A 126 -11.31 3.54 10.88
N PRO A 127 -10.98 3.36 12.17
CA PRO A 127 -9.64 3.63 12.71
C PRO A 127 -8.55 2.74 12.10
N TYR A 128 -8.84 1.47 11.84
CA TYR A 128 -7.86 0.48 11.35
C TYR A 128 -7.17 0.84 10.03
N LEU A 129 -7.84 1.57 9.15
CA LEU A 129 -7.23 2.01 7.89
C LEU A 129 -6.06 2.96 8.17
N SER A 130 -6.23 3.87 9.13
CA SER A 130 -5.18 4.83 9.50
C SER A 130 -3.99 4.13 10.16
N GLU A 131 -4.25 3.19 11.07
CA GLU A 131 -3.21 2.41 11.76
C GLU A 131 -2.36 1.60 10.77
N HIS A 132 -2.99 0.85 9.87
CA HIS A 132 -2.27 0.07 8.87
C HIS A 132 -1.53 0.95 7.86
N SER A 133 -2.08 2.12 7.51
CA SER A 133 -1.40 3.05 6.60
C SER A 133 -0.14 3.65 7.24
N ILE A 134 -0.17 3.96 8.54
CA ILE A 134 1.01 4.40 9.29
C ILE A 134 2.10 3.31 9.29
N VAL A 135 1.70 2.05 9.46
CA VAL A 135 2.64 0.91 9.38
C VAL A 135 3.26 0.82 7.99
N LEU A 136 2.45 0.90 6.91
CA LEU A 136 2.99 0.88 5.55
C LEU A 136 3.96 2.04 5.30
N ILE A 137 3.65 3.26 5.77
CA ILE A 137 4.57 4.41 5.67
C ILE A 137 5.90 4.09 6.37
N LYS A 138 5.89 3.51 7.57
CA LYS A 138 7.14 3.10 8.24
C LYS A 138 7.96 2.15 7.38
N PHE A 139 7.34 1.18 6.71
CA PHE A 139 8.03 0.24 5.83
C PHE A 139 8.52 0.89 4.53
N LEU A 140 7.77 1.85 3.97
CA LEU A 140 8.18 2.60 2.78
C LEU A 140 9.41 3.47 3.03
N LEU A 141 9.60 3.96 4.26
CA LEU A 141 10.71 4.85 4.62
C LEU A 141 11.94 4.11 5.17
N LYS A 142 11.77 2.86 5.61
CA LYS A 142 12.82 2.08 6.27
C LYS A 142 13.98 1.87 5.29
N ASN A 143 15.14 2.43 5.64
CA ASN A 143 16.38 2.35 4.87
C ASN A 143 16.28 2.84 3.41
N ASN A 144 15.32 3.74 3.11
CA ASN A 144 15.15 4.32 1.78
C ASN A 144 15.23 5.85 1.85
N PRO A 145 16.40 6.45 1.55
CA PRO A 145 16.60 7.89 1.65
C PRO A 145 15.74 8.67 0.65
N GLU A 146 15.52 8.15 -0.56
CA GLU A 146 14.70 8.81 -1.58
C GLU A 146 13.24 8.95 -1.12
N ASN A 147 12.70 7.92 -0.47
CA ASN A 147 11.38 7.97 0.14
C ASN A 147 11.34 8.86 1.39
N GLN A 148 12.41 8.91 2.20
CA GLN A 148 12.50 9.83 3.33
C GLN A 148 12.50 11.30 2.91
N GLU A 149 13.15 11.62 1.78
CA GLU A 149 13.13 12.98 1.24
C GLU A 149 11.71 13.45 0.88
N ILE A 150 10.81 12.56 0.45
CA ILE A 150 9.40 12.93 0.22
C ILE A 150 8.78 13.51 1.48
N ILE A 151 8.95 12.82 2.61
CA ILE A 151 8.36 13.24 3.88
C ILE A 151 9.00 14.51 4.40
N LYS A 152 10.33 14.66 4.29
CA LYS A 152 11.03 15.90 4.68
C LYS A 152 10.56 17.12 3.88
N ASN A 153 10.17 16.91 2.63
CA ASN A 153 9.69 17.97 1.74
C ASN A 153 8.18 18.25 1.85
N LEU A 154 7.45 17.51 2.70
CA LEU A 154 6.05 17.82 2.98
C LEU A 154 5.95 19.17 3.69
N LYS A 155 5.06 20.03 3.18
CA LYS A 155 4.76 21.32 3.79
C LYS A 155 3.39 21.26 4.45
N PRO A 156 3.23 21.80 5.67
CA PRO A 156 1.91 21.98 6.26
C PRO A 156 1.08 22.89 5.36
N LEU A 157 -0.19 22.53 5.16
CA LEU A 157 -1.18 23.43 4.61
C LEU A 157 -1.49 24.46 5.69
N ASN A 158 -0.86 25.64 5.60
CA ASN A 158 -1.18 26.77 6.46
C ASN A 158 -2.58 27.30 6.12
N LEU A 159 -3.62 26.63 6.62
CA LEU A 159 -4.98 27.12 6.61
C LEU A 159 -5.16 28.06 7.81
N PRO A 160 -5.73 29.27 7.63
CA PRO A 160 -6.07 30.12 8.76
C PRO A 160 -7.07 29.36 9.65
N LEU A 161 -6.74 29.27 10.94
CA LEU A 161 -7.61 28.71 11.99
C LEU A 161 -8.83 29.59 12.23
#